data_AF-A0A837JDP3-F1
#
_entry.id   AF-A0A837JDP3-F1
#
_cell.length_a   1.000
_cell.length_b   1.000
_cell.length_c   1.000
_cell.angle_alpha   90.00
_cell.angle_beta   90.00
_cell.angle_gamma   90.00
#
_symmetry.space_group_name_H-M   'P 1'
#
loop_
_entity.id
_entity.type
_entity.pdbx_description
1 polymer ?
#
loop_
_entity_poly.entity_id
_entity_poly.type
_entity_poly.pdbx_seq_one_letter_code
_entity_poly.pdbx_strand_id
1 'polypeptide(L)'
;MKNGLDLIHELVQEHNNEINSIRESIFDRLDNVKYHYNEYINLSNVKNIEALKLAFLSDKEEYKKRIAIKANIIACIYNIHAIYDYLANLIFYCLKLEMNIDHISFFNVIKKLENTEYKRLYEILNNFKEDKECYFMYINDISNHTKHKYIIQPKANTSNRKGDFIREMYFIEFSQKGSNYEKILVDKVLTNAYNNVVILMKDIGEELYCILKNLHLKCR
;
A
#
# COMPACT_ATOMS: atom_id res chain seq x y z
N MET A 1 -19.21 7.25 -10.85
CA MET A 1 -18.89 8.15 -9.73
C MET A 1 -17.44 8.58 -9.92
N LYS A 2 -17.16 9.88 -9.99
CA LYS A 2 -15.78 10.39 -10.02
C LYS A 2 -15.13 10.07 -8.68
N ASN A 3 -13.87 9.61 -8.68
CA ASN A 3 -13.16 9.37 -7.43
C ASN A 3 -12.70 10.72 -6.83
N GLY A 4 -12.38 10.76 -5.52
CA GLY A 4 -11.98 12.02 -4.86
C GLY A 4 -10.76 12.71 -5.49
N LEU A 5 -9.84 11.95 -6.10
CA LEU A 5 -8.67 12.50 -6.80
C LEU A 5 -9.04 13.16 -8.14
N ASP A 6 -10.06 12.65 -8.84
CA ASP A 6 -10.59 13.28 -10.06
C ASP A 6 -11.18 14.66 -9.74
N LEU A 7 -11.83 14.78 -8.58
CA LEU A 7 -12.40 16.05 -8.12
C LEU A 7 -11.30 17.07 -7.77
N ILE A 8 -10.19 16.64 -7.17
CA ILE A 8 -9.03 17.51 -6.91
C ILE A 8 -8.46 18.05 -8.23
N HIS A 9 -8.29 17.19 -9.24
CA HIS A 9 -7.77 17.59 -10.55
C HIS A 9 -8.59 18.72 -11.18
N GLU A 10 -9.91 18.67 -11.05
CA GLU A 10 -10.82 19.72 -11.57
C GLU A 10 -10.66 21.07 -10.85
N LEU A 11 -10.39 21.06 -9.55
CA LEU A 11 -10.23 22.30 -8.76
C LEU A 11 -8.86 22.95 -8.90
N VAL A 12 -7.82 22.16 -9.16
CA VAL A 12 -6.44 22.65 -9.15
C VAL A 12 -6.05 23.37 -10.46
N GLN A 13 -6.89 23.33 -11.51
CA GLN A 13 -6.71 23.95 -12.85
C GLN A 13 -5.29 23.88 -13.44
N GLU A 14 -5.08 23.03 -14.46
CA GLU A 14 -4.03 23.00 -15.51
C GLU A 14 -2.53 23.29 -15.19
N HIS A 15 -2.13 23.79 -14.02
CA HIS A 15 -0.80 24.38 -13.79
C HIS A 15 -0.04 23.82 -12.58
N ASN A 16 -0.52 22.73 -11.97
CA ASN A 16 0.25 22.02 -10.95
C ASN A 16 0.66 20.64 -11.47
N ASN A 17 1.70 20.63 -12.31
CA ASN A 17 2.27 19.44 -12.93
C ASN A 17 2.66 18.39 -11.88
N GLU A 18 3.09 18.84 -10.70
CA GLU A 18 3.44 17.98 -9.57
C GLU A 18 2.22 17.21 -9.04
N ILE A 19 1.09 17.87 -8.81
CA ILE A 19 -0.15 17.20 -8.34
C ILE A 19 -0.64 16.16 -9.36
N ASN A 20 -0.59 16.48 -10.66
CA ASN A 20 -0.98 15.54 -11.71
C ASN A 20 -0.05 14.33 -11.76
N SER A 21 1.26 14.55 -11.71
CA SER A 21 2.27 13.48 -11.70
C SER A 21 2.13 12.58 -10.47
N ILE A 22 1.84 13.16 -9.30
CA ILE A 22 1.58 12.40 -8.07
C ILE A 22 0.32 11.56 -8.22
N ARG A 23 -0.76 12.13 -8.77
CA ARG A 23 -2.02 11.41 -9.00
C ARG A 23 -1.83 10.22 -9.93
N GLU A 24 -1.20 10.42 -11.07
CA GLU A 24 -0.87 9.35 -12.03
C GLU A 24 -0.03 8.27 -11.36
N SER A 25 0.99 8.68 -10.60
CA SER A 25 1.82 7.74 -9.82
C SER A 25 1.00 6.92 -8.83
N ILE A 26 -0.02 7.48 -8.16
CA ILE A 26 -0.90 6.72 -7.26
C ILE A 26 -1.67 5.65 -8.04
N PHE A 27 -2.27 5.99 -9.18
CA PHE A 27 -3.03 5.04 -9.99
C PHE A 27 -2.14 3.94 -10.60
N ASP A 28 -0.98 4.30 -11.13
CA ASP A 28 -0.01 3.33 -11.64
C ASP A 28 0.41 2.35 -10.55
N ARG A 29 0.63 2.84 -9.32
CA ARG A 29 0.98 1.98 -8.19
C ARG A 29 -0.18 1.05 -7.80
N LEU A 30 -1.42 1.51 -7.82
CA LEU A 30 -2.59 0.65 -7.58
C LEU A 30 -2.70 -0.46 -8.62
N ASP A 31 -2.49 -0.15 -9.90
CA ASP A 31 -2.55 -1.14 -10.97
C ASP A 31 -1.37 -2.13 -10.89
N ASN A 32 -0.18 -1.66 -10.52
CA ASN A 32 0.95 -2.53 -10.21
C ASN A 32 0.66 -3.48 -9.04
N VAL A 33 -0.02 -3.03 -7.98
CA VAL A 33 -0.44 -3.92 -6.88
C VAL A 33 -1.38 -5.00 -7.39
N LYS A 34 -2.40 -4.65 -8.18
CA LYS A 34 -3.34 -5.63 -8.75
C LYS A 34 -2.62 -6.65 -9.62
N TYR A 35 -1.74 -6.17 -10.50
CA TYR A 35 -0.95 -7.03 -11.39
C TYR A 35 -0.12 -8.04 -10.59
N HIS A 36 0.72 -7.56 -9.67
CA HIS A 36 1.59 -8.41 -8.89
C HIS A 36 0.82 -9.35 -7.95
N TYR A 37 -0.31 -8.90 -7.40
CA TYR A 37 -1.17 -9.76 -6.59
C TYR A 37 -1.76 -10.91 -7.42
N ASN A 38 -2.26 -10.62 -8.62
CA ASN A 38 -2.80 -11.64 -9.51
C ASN A 38 -1.71 -12.63 -9.96
N GLU A 39 -0.52 -12.15 -10.31
CA GLU A 39 0.62 -13.02 -10.64
C GLU A 39 1.02 -13.91 -9.45
N TYR A 40 1.04 -13.35 -8.25
CA TYR A 40 1.25 -14.10 -7.02
C TYR A 40 0.22 -15.21 -6.84
N ILE A 41 -1.07 -14.92 -6.97
CA ILE A 41 -2.16 -15.90 -6.82
C ILE A 41 -2.07 -16.99 -7.92
N ASN A 42 -1.83 -16.58 -9.17
CA ASN A 42 -1.68 -17.51 -10.30
C ASN A 42 -0.52 -18.48 -10.08
N LEU A 43 0.61 -17.99 -9.58
CA LEU A 43 1.77 -18.83 -9.28
C LEU A 43 1.56 -19.70 -8.03
N SER A 44 0.73 -19.27 -7.08
CA SER A 44 0.49 -20.00 -5.82
C SER A 44 -0.61 -21.06 -5.94
N ASN A 45 -1.49 -20.93 -6.93
CA ASN A 45 -2.44 -21.97 -7.28
C ASN A 45 -1.71 -23.18 -7.86
N VAL A 46 -1.91 -24.34 -7.23
CA VAL A 46 -1.35 -25.61 -7.69
C VAL A 46 -2.52 -26.55 -7.92
N LYS A 47 -2.78 -26.91 -9.19
CA LYS A 47 -3.80 -27.95 -9.46
C LYS A 47 -3.31 -29.30 -8.89
N ASN A 48 -4.23 -30.18 -8.48
CA ASN A 48 -3.90 -31.50 -7.91
C ASN A 48 -2.85 -32.31 -8.71
N ILE A 49 -2.84 -32.20 -10.03
CA ILE A 49 -1.87 -32.88 -10.92
C ILE A 49 -0.48 -32.22 -10.88
N GLU A 50 -0.41 -30.91 -10.63
CA GLU A 50 0.85 -30.17 -10.46
C GLU A 50 1.47 -30.34 -9.07
N ALA A 51 0.68 -30.62 -8.03
CA ALA A 51 1.20 -30.95 -6.71
C ALA A 51 2.02 -32.26 -6.73
N LEU A 52 1.55 -33.26 -7.50
CA LEU A 52 2.30 -34.46 -7.83
C LEU A 52 3.54 -34.14 -8.68
N LYS A 53 3.41 -33.31 -9.73
CA LYS A 53 4.58 -32.90 -10.54
C LYS A 53 5.58 -32.05 -9.77
N LEU A 54 5.18 -31.30 -8.75
CA LEU A 54 6.06 -30.52 -7.86
C LEU A 54 7.00 -31.42 -7.05
N ALA A 55 6.58 -32.64 -6.74
CA ALA A 55 7.46 -33.66 -6.19
C ALA A 55 8.47 -34.23 -7.22
N PHE A 56 8.23 -33.98 -8.52
CA PHE A 56 9.05 -34.44 -9.66
C PHE A 56 9.67 -33.30 -10.48
N LEU A 57 9.47 -32.02 -10.11
CA LEU A 57 10.11 -30.89 -10.79
C LEU A 57 11.59 -30.91 -10.44
N SER A 58 12.45 -30.61 -11.43
CA SER A 58 13.86 -30.33 -11.12
C SER A 58 13.94 -29.17 -10.13
N ASP A 59 14.85 -29.24 -9.16
CA ASP A 59 15.05 -28.22 -8.12
C ASP A 59 15.12 -26.79 -8.69
N LYS A 60 15.62 -26.64 -9.92
CA LYS A 60 15.78 -25.35 -10.61
C LYS A 60 14.46 -24.65 -10.97
N GLU A 61 13.46 -25.37 -11.48
CA GLU A 61 12.19 -24.77 -11.91
C GLU A 61 11.30 -24.42 -10.70
N GLU A 62 11.29 -25.27 -9.68
CA GLU A 62 10.61 -24.97 -8.42
C GLU A 62 11.28 -23.80 -7.68
N TYR A 63 12.62 -23.70 -7.74
CA TYR A 63 13.35 -22.56 -7.21
C TYR A 63 12.96 -21.24 -7.90
N LYS A 64 12.90 -21.23 -9.25
CA LYS A 64 12.43 -20.05 -10.01
C LYS A 64 11.02 -19.65 -9.63
N LYS A 65 10.10 -20.61 -9.52
CA LYS A 65 8.70 -20.35 -9.12
C LYS A 65 8.62 -19.72 -7.74
N ARG A 66 9.41 -20.21 -6.78
CA ARG A 66 9.50 -19.62 -5.42
C ARG A 66 10.04 -18.20 -5.43
N ILE A 67 11.05 -17.90 -6.26
CA ILE A 67 11.55 -16.53 -6.41
C ILE A 67 10.47 -15.63 -6.98
N ALA A 68 9.80 -16.06 -8.05
CA ALA A 68 8.76 -15.27 -8.71
C ALA A 68 7.60 -14.92 -7.75
N ILE A 69 7.14 -15.89 -6.94
CA ILE A 69 6.14 -15.65 -5.90
C ILE A 69 6.62 -14.58 -4.92
N LYS A 70 7.85 -14.71 -4.41
CA LYS A 70 8.41 -13.74 -3.45
C LYS A 70 8.55 -12.34 -4.05
N ALA A 71 9.02 -12.25 -5.29
CA ALA A 71 9.20 -10.98 -6.00
C ALA A 71 7.87 -10.24 -6.14
N ASN A 72 6.81 -10.94 -6.54
CA ASN A 72 5.47 -10.36 -6.65
C ASN A 72 4.92 -9.88 -5.29
N ILE A 73 5.08 -10.68 -4.22
CA ILE A 73 4.65 -10.28 -2.87
C ILE A 73 5.38 -9.00 -2.41
N ILE A 74 6.70 -8.94 -2.59
CA ILE A 74 7.51 -7.77 -2.20
C ILE A 74 7.11 -6.56 -3.04
N ALA A 75 6.88 -6.74 -4.34
CA ALA A 75 6.40 -5.68 -5.20
C ALA A 75 5.05 -5.12 -4.72
N CYS A 76 4.10 -5.96 -4.31
CA CYS A 76 2.85 -5.48 -3.70
C CYS A 76 3.11 -4.61 -2.47
N ILE A 77 3.94 -5.06 -1.53
CA ILE A 77 4.29 -4.29 -0.31
C ILE A 77 4.86 -2.93 -0.67
N TYR A 78 5.83 -2.88 -1.57
CA TYR A 78 6.49 -1.64 -1.95
C TYR A 78 5.58 -0.67 -2.70
N ASN A 79 4.72 -1.18 -3.58
CA ASN A 79 3.75 -0.33 -4.27
C ASN A 79 2.71 0.23 -3.28
N ILE A 80 2.18 -0.59 -2.36
CA ILE A 80 1.25 -0.12 -1.31
C ILE A 80 1.93 0.94 -0.42
N HIS A 81 3.14 0.64 0.07
CA HIS A 81 3.88 1.56 0.92
C HIS A 81 4.16 2.90 0.22
N ALA A 82 4.55 2.87 -1.05
CA ALA A 82 4.79 4.08 -1.84
C ALA A 82 3.53 4.93 -2.02
N ILE A 83 2.34 4.31 -2.13
CA ILE A 83 1.08 5.07 -2.21
C ILE A 83 0.90 5.97 -0.97
N TYR A 84 1.27 5.51 0.23
CA TYR A 84 1.20 6.36 1.43
C TYR A 84 2.11 7.60 1.31
N ASP A 85 3.31 7.44 0.74
CA ASP A 85 4.22 8.55 0.50
C ASP A 85 3.68 9.52 -0.56
N TYR A 86 3.08 8.99 -1.63
CA TYR A 86 2.44 9.84 -2.65
C TYR A 86 1.21 10.57 -2.11
N LEU A 87 0.39 9.95 -1.26
CA LEU A 87 -0.73 10.62 -0.58
C LEU A 87 -0.22 11.75 0.33
N ALA A 88 0.89 11.53 1.03
CA ALA A 88 1.53 12.59 1.84
C ALA A 88 2.01 13.75 0.97
N ASN A 89 2.64 13.47 -0.18
CA ASN A 89 3.04 14.48 -1.15
C ASN A 89 1.84 15.23 -1.73
N LEU A 90 0.76 14.52 -2.07
CA LEU A 90 -0.46 15.12 -2.57
C LEU A 90 -1.02 16.14 -1.57
N ILE A 91 -1.13 15.77 -0.30
CA ILE A 91 -1.60 16.66 0.76
C ILE A 91 -0.66 17.87 0.90
N PHE A 92 0.65 17.64 0.91
CA PHE A 92 1.66 18.69 0.99
C PHE A 92 1.49 19.73 -0.12
N TYR A 93 1.40 19.31 -1.38
CA TYR A 93 1.29 20.22 -2.52
C TYR A 93 -0.09 20.89 -2.61
N CYS A 94 -1.18 20.16 -2.32
CA CYS A 94 -2.53 20.71 -2.32
C CYS A 94 -2.71 21.81 -1.27
N LEU A 95 -2.17 21.61 -0.07
CA LEU A 95 -2.34 22.53 1.06
C LEU A 95 -1.17 23.51 1.22
N LYS A 96 -0.13 23.40 0.37
CA LYS A 96 1.10 24.19 0.43
C LYS A 96 1.71 24.21 1.84
N LEU A 97 1.80 23.03 2.47
CA LEU A 97 2.26 22.92 3.85
C LEU A 97 3.71 23.42 3.98
N GLU A 98 3.99 24.24 4.99
CA GLU A 98 5.34 24.73 5.25
C GLU A 98 6.21 23.62 5.89
N MET A 99 6.85 22.79 5.08
CA MET A 99 7.80 21.77 5.53
C MET A 99 8.88 21.51 4.47
N ASN A 100 10.01 20.94 4.91
CA ASN A 100 11.09 20.56 3.98
C ASN A 100 10.61 19.43 3.05
N ILE A 101 10.78 19.62 1.74
CA ILE A 101 10.40 18.68 0.68
C ILE A 101 11.09 17.31 0.89
N ASP A 102 12.35 17.30 1.35
CA ASP A 102 13.10 16.06 1.60
C ASP A 102 12.56 15.25 2.79
N HIS A 103 11.69 15.86 3.60
CA HIS A 103 11.12 15.26 4.80
C HIS A 103 9.63 14.94 4.67
N ILE A 104 9.07 15.00 3.44
CA ILE A 104 7.67 14.63 3.24
C ILE A 104 7.53 13.11 3.45
N SER A 105 6.74 12.76 4.46
CA SER A 105 6.33 11.38 4.74
C SER A 105 4.96 11.39 5.38
N PHE A 106 4.27 10.26 5.33
CA PHE A 106 2.93 10.12 5.94
C PHE A 106 2.91 10.58 7.41
N PHE A 107 3.90 10.15 8.21
CA PHE A 107 4.01 10.53 9.62
C PHE A 107 4.27 12.03 9.82
N ASN A 108 5.13 12.63 8.99
CA ASN A 108 5.47 14.04 9.14
C ASN A 108 4.31 14.94 8.69
N VAL A 109 3.54 14.53 7.69
CA VAL A 109 2.31 15.23 7.28
C VAL A 109 1.26 15.18 8.39
N ILE A 110 1.02 14.03 9.02
CA ILE A 110 0.12 13.94 10.19
C ILE A 110 0.53 14.93 11.28
N LYS A 111 1.81 14.91 11.67
CA LYS A 111 2.35 15.80 12.70
C LYS A 111 2.21 17.28 12.30
N LYS A 112 2.39 17.61 11.02
CA LYS A 112 2.24 18.98 10.54
C LYS A 112 0.78 19.44 10.62
N LEU A 113 -0.17 18.56 10.31
CA LEU A 113 -1.61 18.88 10.31
C LEU A 113 -2.21 19.05 11.70
N GLU A 114 -1.62 18.44 12.75
CA GLU A 114 -2.10 18.49 14.14
C GLU A 114 -2.39 19.92 14.63
N ASN A 115 -1.59 20.89 14.18
CA ASN A 115 -1.68 22.30 14.60
C ASN A 115 -2.27 23.22 13.51
N THR A 116 -3.02 22.67 12.56
CA THR A 116 -3.60 23.42 11.44
C THR A 116 -5.12 23.53 11.55
N GLU A 117 -5.74 24.32 10.66
CA GLU A 117 -7.20 24.37 10.53
C GLU A 117 -7.81 23.09 9.91
N TYR A 118 -6.99 22.21 9.32
CA TYR A 118 -7.41 21.00 8.61
C TYR A 118 -7.65 19.80 9.55
N LYS A 119 -8.41 20.02 10.63
CA LYS A 119 -8.61 19.02 11.71
C LYS A 119 -9.19 17.70 11.23
N ARG A 120 -10.16 17.74 10.32
CA ARG A 120 -10.79 16.53 9.78
C ARG A 120 -9.83 15.69 8.95
N LEU A 121 -8.98 16.34 8.15
CA LEU A 121 -7.92 15.63 7.41
C LEU A 121 -6.91 15.00 8.38
N TYR A 122 -6.52 15.71 9.44
CA TYR A 122 -5.69 15.15 10.50
C TYR A 122 -6.33 13.90 11.12
N GLU A 123 -7.62 13.96 11.47
CA GLU A 123 -8.37 12.82 12.05
C GLU A 123 -8.40 11.61 11.10
N ILE A 124 -8.68 11.81 9.81
CA ILE A 124 -8.66 10.74 8.80
C ILE A 124 -7.32 10.01 8.81
N LEU A 125 -6.21 10.75 8.73
CA LEU A 125 -4.87 10.17 8.66
C LEU A 125 -4.45 9.54 9.98
N ASN A 126 -4.76 10.16 11.12
CA ASN A 126 -4.37 9.64 12.42
C ASN A 126 -5.15 8.36 12.76
N ASN A 127 -6.46 8.32 12.47
CA ASN A 127 -7.28 7.12 12.65
C ASN A 127 -6.76 5.97 11.77
N PHE A 128 -6.43 6.25 10.51
CA PHE A 128 -5.86 5.25 9.60
C PHE A 128 -4.53 4.68 10.11
N LYS A 129 -3.67 5.54 10.68
CA LYS A 129 -2.38 5.14 11.25
C LYS A 129 -2.55 4.26 12.49
N GLU A 130 -3.52 4.57 13.34
CA GLU A 130 -3.76 3.86 14.61
C GLU A 130 -4.55 2.56 14.44
N ASP A 131 -5.32 2.43 13.36
CA ASP A 131 -6.09 1.23 13.08
C ASP A 131 -5.18 0.04 12.69
N LYS A 132 -5.20 -0.99 13.53
CA LYS A 132 -4.45 -2.23 13.32
C LYS A 132 -4.97 -3.05 12.14
N GLU A 133 -6.26 -2.97 11.83
CA GLU A 133 -6.87 -3.68 10.70
C GLU A 133 -6.52 -3.03 9.36
N CYS A 134 -6.06 -1.77 9.38
CA CYS A 134 -5.56 -1.07 8.20
C CYS A 134 -4.20 -1.59 7.70
N TYR A 135 -3.46 -2.33 8.53
CA TYR A 135 -2.12 -2.85 8.24
C TYR A 135 -1.08 -1.79 7.81
N PHE A 136 -1.36 -0.50 7.99
CA PHE A 136 -0.44 0.59 7.64
C PHE A 136 0.93 0.42 8.32
N MET A 137 0.92 0.29 9.66
CA MET A 137 2.14 0.10 10.44
C MET A 137 2.89 -1.16 10.03
N TYR A 138 2.16 -2.24 9.76
CA TYR A 138 2.74 -3.50 9.28
C TYR A 138 3.47 -3.31 7.94
N ILE A 139 2.79 -2.72 6.94
CA ILE A 139 3.35 -2.48 5.61
C ILE A 139 4.55 -1.53 5.68
N ASN A 140 4.45 -0.47 6.48
CA ASN A 140 5.56 0.45 6.72
C ASN A 140 6.78 -0.28 7.30
N ASP A 141 6.56 -1.09 8.34
CA ASP A 141 7.65 -1.74 9.05
C ASP A 141 8.26 -2.89 8.28
N ILE A 142 7.47 -3.72 7.59
CA ILE A 142 7.99 -4.80 6.74
C ILE A 142 8.75 -4.26 5.53
N SER A 143 8.27 -3.15 4.93
CA SER A 143 8.96 -2.43 3.86
C SER A 143 10.32 -1.94 4.35
N ASN A 144 10.35 -1.22 5.48
CA ASN A 144 11.58 -0.69 6.06
C ASN A 144 12.54 -1.79 6.54
N HIS A 145 12.02 -2.85 7.16
CA HIS A 145 12.83 -3.99 7.58
C HIS A 145 13.49 -4.67 6.37
N THR A 146 12.72 -4.89 5.30
CA THR A 146 13.23 -5.52 4.08
C THR A 146 14.24 -4.64 3.34
N LYS A 147 14.05 -3.30 3.35
CA LYS A 147 14.99 -2.34 2.77
C LYS A 147 16.33 -2.25 3.52
N HIS A 148 16.32 -2.32 4.85
CA HIS A 148 17.49 -1.95 5.66
C HIS A 148 18.15 -3.11 6.43
N LYS A 149 17.52 -4.29 6.51
CA LYS A 149 18.06 -5.43 7.27
C LYS A 149 18.21 -6.67 6.39
N TYR A 150 17.10 -7.36 6.14
CA TYR A 150 17.05 -8.55 5.30
C TYR A 150 15.62 -8.79 4.85
N ILE A 151 15.46 -9.52 3.74
CA ILE A 151 14.15 -9.85 3.19
C ILE A 151 13.45 -10.84 4.12
N ILE A 152 12.31 -10.43 4.69
CA ILE A 152 11.38 -11.33 5.41
C ILE A 152 10.70 -12.19 4.34
N GLN A 153 11.26 -13.38 4.12
CA GLN A 153 10.81 -14.23 3.01
C GLN A 153 9.48 -14.90 3.36
N PRO A 154 8.45 -14.73 2.50
CA PRO A 154 7.24 -15.53 2.60
C PRO A 154 7.57 -17.03 2.60
N LYS A 155 7.08 -17.77 3.60
CA LYS A 155 7.19 -19.22 3.69
C LYS A 155 5.91 -19.88 3.20
N ALA A 156 6.08 -20.87 2.33
CA ALA A 156 5.00 -21.68 1.80
C ALA A 156 4.62 -22.77 2.81
N ASN A 157 3.33 -22.89 3.10
CA ASN A 157 2.72 -24.08 3.68
C ASN A 157 1.73 -24.64 2.66
N THR A 158 1.69 -25.96 2.52
CA THR A 158 0.67 -26.63 1.72
C THR A 158 -0.47 -27.03 2.63
N SER A 159 -1.67 -26.54 2.36
CA SER A 159 -2.89 -27.02 3.02
C SER A 159 -3.86 -27.58 1.98
N ASN A 160 -4.60 -28.62 2.38
CA ASN A 160 -5.69 -29.17 1.57
C ASN A 160 -6.97 -28.45 1.98
N ARG A 161 -7.48 -27.58 1.11
CA ARG A 161 -8.78 -26.92 1.31
C ARG A 161 -9.74 -27.41 0.23
N LYS A 162 -10.84 -28.05 0.65
CA LYS A 162 -11.92 -28.50 -0.24
C LYS A 162 -11.47 -29.38 -1.41
N GLY A 163 -10.39 -30.15 -1.25
CA GLY A 163 -9.89 -31.06 -2.28
C GLY A 163 -8.88 -30.45 -3.24
N ASP A 164 -8.52 -29.17 -3.08
CA ASP A 164 -7.43 -28.52 -3.81
C ASP A 164 -6.21 -28.28 -2.91
N PHE A 165 -5.00 -28.52 -3.44
CA PHE A 165 -3.75 -28.15 -2.78
C PHE A 165 -3.44 -26.67 -3.02
N ILE A 166 -3.63 -25.84 -1.99
CA ILE A 166 -3.31 -24.43 -2.06
C ILE A 166 -1.96 -24.20 -1.37
N ARG A 167 -1.04 -23.50 -2.05
CA ARG A 167 0.19 -23.01 -1.43
C ARG A 167 -0.13 -21.71 -0.71
N GLU A 168 -0.30 -21.79 0.60
CA GLU A 168 -0.49 -20.61 1.45
C GLU A 168 0.87 -19.99 1.76
N MET A 169 0.99 -18.69 1.52
CA MET A 169 2.20 -17.93 1.83
C MET A 169 2.03 -17.17 3.14
N TYR A 170 3.04 -17.23 4.00
CA TYR A 170 3.05 -16.52 5.28
C TYR A 170 4.26 -15.59 5.38
N PHE A 171 4.04 -14.36 5.83
CA PHE A 171 5.11 -13.58 6.41
C PHE A 171 5.51 -14.23 7.73
N ILE A 172 6.81 -14.48 7.91
CA ILE A 172 7.34 -14.97 9.17
C ILE A 172 7.32 -13.86 10.21
N GLU A 173 7.42 -14.25 11.48
CA GLU A 173 7.56 -13.30 12.58
C GLU A 173 8.79 -12.41 12.40
N PHE A 174 8.66 -11.15 12.79
CA PHE A 174 9.76 -10.19 12.77
C PHE A 174 9.54 -9.09 13.80
N SER A 175 10.63 -8.37 14.12
CA SER A 175 10.56 -7.19 14.99
C SER A 175 11.14 -5.96 14.31
N GLN A 176 10.52 -4.81 14.56
CA GLN A 176 10.94 -3.53 14.02
C GLN A 176 10.59 -2.42 15.01
N LYS A 177 11.60 -1.59 15.37
CA LYS A 177 11.44 -0.42 16.25
C LYS A 177 10.64 -0.68 17.55
N GLY A 178 10.82 -1.85 18.17
CA GLY A 178 10.14 -2.23 19.41
C GLY A 178 8.76 -2.89 19.21
N SER A 179 8.24 -2.93 17.99
CA SER A 179 7.03 -3.68 17.64
C SER A 179 7.39 -5.11 17.22
N ASN A 180 6.60 -6.06 17.70
CA ASN A 180 6.68 -7.47 17.32
C ASN A 180 5.50 -7.83 16.44
N TYR A 181 5.78 -8.49 15.32
CA TYR A 181 4.79 -8.93 14.35
C TYR A 181 4.79 -10.45 14.28
N GLU A 182 3.62 -11.04 14.53
CA GLU A 182 3.44 -12.49 14.47
C GLU A 182 3.39 -12.99 13.02
N LYS A 183 3.55 -14.31 12.86
CA LYS A 183 3.34 -14.99 11.59
C LYS A 183 1.93 -14.72 11.07
N ILE A 184 1.81 -14.23 9.84
CA ILE A 184 0.52 -13.86 9.25
C ILE A 184 0.42 -14.24 7.78
N LEU A 185 -0.79 -14.58 7.34
CA LEU A 185 -1.08 -14.93 5.96
C LEU A 185 -0.85 -13.71 5.03
N VAL A 186 -0.09 -13.91 3.97
CA VAL A 186 0.22 -12.86 2.97
C VAL A 186 -1.07 -12.30 2.36
N ASP A 187 -2.00 -13.17 1.96
CA ASP A 187 -3.28 -12.77 1.34
C ASP A 187 -4.06 -11.82 2.22
N LYS A 188 -4.11 -12.11 3.53
CA LYS A 188 -4.81 -11.28 4.51
C LYS A 188 -4.20 -9.88 4.54
N VAL A 189 -2.87 -9.78 4.66
CA VAL A 189 -2.17 -8.51 4.74
C VAL A 189 -2.33 -7.72 3.44
N LEU A 190 -2.07 -8.32 2.29
CA LEU A 190 -2.10 -7.62 0.99
C LEU A 190 -3.51 -7.17 0.62
N THR A 191 -4.52 -8.02 0.81
CA THR A 191 -5.91 -7.68 0.49
C THR A 191 -6.41 -6.56 1.39
N ASN A 192 -6.18 -6.66 2.70
CA ASN A 192 -6.63 -5.63 3.63
C ASN A 192 -5.87 -4.32 3.39
N ALA A 193 -4.54 -4.35 3.27
CA ALA A 193 -3.77 -3.13 3.02
C ALA A 193 -4.17 -2.44 1.69
N TYR A 194 -4.44 -3.21 0.64
CA TYR A 194 -4.94 -2.69 -0.63
C TYR A 194 -6.33 -2.05 -0.49
N ASN A 195 -7.28 -2.73 0.13
CA ASN A 195 -8.63 -2.19 0.30
C ASN A 195 -8.62 -0.92 1.17
N ASN A 196 -7.84 -0.93 2.24
CA ASN A 196 -7.72 0.20 3.14
C ASN A 196 -7.02 1.40 2.49
N VAL A 197 -6.00 1.21 1.63
CA VAL A 197 -5.40 2.33 0.90
C VAL A 197 -6.36 2.94 -0.13
N VAL A 198 -7.22 2.13 -0.76
CA VAL A 198 -8.25 2.64 -1.68
C VAL A 198 -9.30 3.48 -0.93
N ILE A 199 -9.72 3.04 0.25
CA ILE A 199 -10.63 3.81 1.13
C ILE A 199 -9.97 5.13 1.54
N LEU A 200 -8.75 5.05 2.07
CA LEU A 200 -7.98 6.23 2.49
C LEU A 200 -7.82 7.26 1.36
N MET A 201 -7.48 6.78 0.15
CA MET A 201 -7.33 7.63 -1.03
C MET A 201 -8.63 8.39 -1.35
N LYS A 202 -9.78 7.70 -1.24
CA LYS A 202 -11.08 8.34 -1.42
C LYS A 202 -11.34 9.40 -0.36
N ASP A 203 -11.14 9.06 0.92
CA ASP A 203 -11.42 9.95 2.05
C ASP A 203 -10.53 11.21 2.01
N ILE A 204 -9.24 11.06 1.72
CA ILE A 204 -8.31 12.18 1.50
C ILE A 204 -8.77 13.00 0.30
N GLY A 205 -9.15 12.34 -0.80
CA GLY A 205 -9.60 12.99 -2.02
C GLY A 205 -10.80 13.91 -1.79
N GLU A 206 -11.83 13.39 -1.13
CA GLU A 206 -13.05 14.12 -0.79
C GLU A 206 -12.79 15.28 0.17
N GLU A 207 -11.94 15.07 1.18
CA GLU A 207 -11.63 16.11 2.16
C GLU A 207 -10.78 17.24 1.55
N LEU A 208 -9.76 16.92 0.77
CA LEU A 208 -8.96 17.91 0.05
C LEU A 208 -9.82 18.70 -0.94
N TYR A 209 -10.74 18.05 -1.66
CA TYR A 209 -11.69 18.74 -2.53
C TYR A 209 -12.54 19.75 -1.74
N CYS A 210 -13.09 19.36 -0.59
CA CYS A 210 -13.85 20.26 0.27
C CYS A 210 -13.02 21.47 0.73
N ILE A 211 -11.79 21.24 1.18
CA ILE A 211 -10.87 22.30 1.61
C ILE A 211 -10.58 23.26 0.46
N LEU A 212 -10.15 22.72 -0.70
CA LEU A 212 -9.76 23.52 -1.87
C LEU A 212 -10.94 24.32 -2.43
N LYS A 213 -12.14 23.73 -2.47
CA LYS A 213 -13.35 24.42 -2.89
C LYS A 213 -13.66 25.62 -1.98
N ASN A 214 -13.54 25.44 -0.67
CA ASN A 214 -13.77 26.50 0.30
C ASN A 214 -12.70 27.61 0.19
N LEU A 215 -11.44 27.26 -0.08
CA LEU A 215 -10.38 28.24 -0.34
C LEU A 215 -10.64 29.02 -1.62
N HIS A 216 -11.04 28.35 -2.71
CA HIS A 216 -11.36 29.01 -3.99
C HIS A 216 -12.54 29.98 -3.86
N LEU A 217 -13.55 29.64 -3.05
CA LEU A 217 -14.70 30.51 -2.75
C LEU A 217 -14.34 31.71 -1.89
N LYS A 218 -13.29 31.64 -1.07
CA LYS A 218 -12.80 32.78 -0.26
C LYS A 218 -11.93 33.78 -1.05
N CYS A 219 -11.40 33.37 -2.20
CA CYS A 219 -10.54 34.20 -3.06
C CYS A 219 -11.31 34.93 -4.18
N ARG A 220 -12.64 34.78 -4.26
CA ARG A 220 -13.54 35.54 -5.14
C ARG A 220 -14.36 36.53 -4.33
#